data_AF-A0A6C0C1X0-F1
#
_entry.id   AF-A0A6C0C1X0-F1
#
_cell.length_a   1.000
_cell.length_b   1.000
_cell.length_c   1.000
_cell.angle_alpha   90.00
_cell.angle_beta   90.00
_cell.angle_gamma   90.00
#
_symmetry.space_group_name_H-M   'P 1'
#
loop_
_entity.id
_entity.type
_entity.pdbx_description
1 polymer ?
#
loop_
_entity_poly.entity_id
_entity_poly.type
_entity_poly.pdbx_seq_one_letter_code
_entity_poly.pdbx_strand_id
1 'polypeptide(L)'
;MIPINFIYSIGFRCYSPDFLKNHNIRNMSGPFDWGIFDIETAFANINNNFDIFLKDIVVVNKYKKINKIFYSDKKINKKIIDFIKKNEYICYMAHNYINNTIVINQNFINETPSNLYHWDRICMFRHTDITEKSKYDTVCKRIDIFKNIYKNRTKNMCLFYVTRILETENIEQYQKNIYDMKKKYNINCYIIIIICSDRLDDYYIFENDILFIIKKVDDYSYQIRDFNGGNSGVDGRGKNDVSNGIKEYNIIKKIFCLDLMTYEQIISKYAI
;
A
#
# COMPACT_ATOMS: atom_id res chain seq x y z
N MET A 1 -21.07 -11.37 -13.04
CA MET A 1 -19.77 -10.75 -12.74
C MET A 1 -19.97 -9.26 -12.51
N ILE A 2 -19.25 -8.67 -11.58
CA ILE A 2 -19.38 -7.26 -11.20
C ILE A 2 -18.52 -6.40 -12.14
N PRO A 3 -19.07 -5.39 -12.84
CA PRO A 3 -18.30 -4.58 -13.77
C PRO A 3 -17.37 -3.60 -13.05
N ILE A 4 -16.07 -3.67 -13.35
CA ILE A 4 -15.02 -2.81 -12.79
C ILE A 4 -14.29 -2.11 -13.93
N ASN A 5 -14.25 -0.79 -13.87
CA ASN A 5 -13.55 0.06 -14.84
C ASN A 5 -12.23 0.62 -14.29
N PHE A 6 -12.04 0.59 -12.97
CA PHE A 6 -10.87 1.14 -12.30
C PHE A 6 -10.38 0.21 -11.19
N ILE A 7 -9.07 -0.04 -11.15
CA ILE A 7 -8.41 -0.71 -10.03
C ILE A 7 -7.24 0.15 -9.60
N TYR A 8 -7.24 0.57 -8.34
CA TYR A 8 -6.14 1.33 -7.74
C TYR A 8 -5.47 0.52 -6.65
N SER A 9 -4.14 0.45 -6.69
CA SER A 9 -3.38 -0.02 -5.55
C SER A 9 -3.52 0.98 -4.40
N ILE A 10 -3.80 0.45 -3.21
CA ILE A 10 -3.73 1.15 -1.92
C ILE A 10 -2.67 0.50 -1.01
N GLY A 11 -1.76 -0.24 -1.65
CA GLY A 11 -0.94 -1.30 -1.10
C GLY A 11 0.15 -0.93 -0.11
N PHE A 12 0.48 -1.96 0.69
CA PHE A 12 1.71 -2.08 1.45
C PHE A 12 2.82 -2.56 0.51
N ARG A 13 3.66 -1.64 0.03
CA ARG A 13 4.82 -1.89 -0.85
C ARG A 13 4.45 -2.05 -2.35
N CYS A 14 5.48 -2.25 -3.18
CA CYS A 14 5.43 -2.43 -4.63
C CYS A 14 4.64 -3.67 -5.09
N TYR A 15 4.35 -4.64 -4.21
CA TYR A 15 3.63 -5.85 -4.60
C TYR A 15 2.25 -5.57 -5.19
N SER A 16 1.51 -4.61 -4.62
CA SER A 16 0.20 -4.24 -5.13
C SER A 16 0.29 -3.67 -6.56
N PRO A 17 1.09 -2.61 -6.82
CA PRO A 17 1.22 -2.10 -8.19
C PRO A 17 1.90 -3.09 -9.15
N ASP A 18 2.82 -3.94 -8.69
CA ASP A 18 3.49 -4.96 -9.50
C ASP A 18 2.51 -6.05 -9.96
N PHE A 19 1.70 -6.62 -9.06
CA PHE A 19 0.67 -7.59 -9.43
C PHE A 19 -0.29 -7.03 -10.47
N LEU A 20 -0.78 -5.81 -10.23
CA LEU A 20 -1.73 -5.15 -11.14
C LEU A 20 -1.11 -4.93 -12.53
N LYS A 21 0.17 -4.55 -12.58
CA LYS A 21 0.92 -4.36 -13.83
C LYS A 21 1.16 -5.68 -14.55
N ASN A 22 1.59 -6.72 -13.83
CA ASN A 22 1.93 -8.03 -14.39
C ASN A 22 0.72 -8.70 -15.06
N HIS A 23 -0.46 -8.57 -14.47
CA HIS A 23 -1.70 -9.12 -15.04
C HIS A 23 -2.45 -8.15 -15.96
N ASN A 24 -1.88 -6.97 -16.25
CA ASN A 24 -2.49 -5.92 -17.05
C ASN A 24 -3.91 -5.53 -16.59
N ILE A 25 -4.14 -5.53 -15.27
CA ILE A 25 -5.42 -5.17 -14.65
C ILE A 25 -5.40 -3.78 -14.04
N ARG A 26 -4.60 -2.89 -14.63
CA ARG A 26 -4.51 -1.48 -14.25
C ARG A 26 -4.00 -0.65 -15.41
N ASN A 27 -4.79 0.35 -15.81
CA ASN A 27 -4.46 1.27 -16.89
C ASN A 27 -3.85 2.61 -16.44
N MET A 28 -3.82 2.89 -15.13
CA MET A 28 -3.13 4.08 -14.61
C MET A 28 -2.50 3.83 -13.24
N SER A 29 -1.52 4.65 -12.90
CA SER A 29 -0.95 4.66 -11.55
C SER A 29 -1.84 5.43 -10.57
N GLY A 30 -1.94 4.93 -9.34
CA GLY A 30 -2.66 5.56 -8.24
C GLY A 30 -1.79 6.48 -7.37
N PRO A 31 -2.41 7.23 -6.43
CA PRO A 31 -1.68 8.09 -5.49
C PRO A 31 -0.83 7.30 -4.49
N PHE A 32 -1.19 6.04 -4.20
CA PHE A 32 -0.48 5.16 -3.26
C PHE A 32 0.53 4.22 -3.94
N ASP A 33 0.72 4.34 -5.25
CA ASP A 33 1.66 3.47 -5.95
C ASP A 33 3.09 3.69 -5.46
N TRP A 34 3.83 2.58 -5.29
CA TRP A 34 5.25 2.57 -4.94
C TRP A 34 5.60 3.22 -3.59
N GLY A 35 4.61 3.38 -2.71
CA GLY A 35 4.85 3.67 -1.31
C GLY A 35 4.61 2.46 -0.42
N ILE A 36 4.82 2.67 0.87
CA ILE A 36 4.50 1.73 1.93
C ILE A 36 3.39 2.37 2.76
N PHE A 37 2.18 1.87 2.53
CA PHE A 37 0.97 2.31 3.22
C PHE A 37 0.25 1.09 3.77
N ASP A 38 -0.16 1.14 5.04
CA ASP A 38 -1.14 0.17 5.53
C ASP A 38 -2.55 0.56 5.06
N ILE A 39 -3.46 -0.42 5.09
CA ILE A 39 -4.83 -0.24 4.61
C ILE A 39 -5.62 0.82 5.40
N GLU A 40 -5.42 0.93 6.71
CA GLU A 40 -6.12 1.94 7.53
C GLU A 40 -5.67 3.35 7.15
N THR A 41 -4.36 3.53 6.94
CA THR A 41 -3.80 4.81 6.49
C THR A 41 -4.26 5.16 5.08
N ALA A 42 -4.38 4.21 4.17
CA ALA A 42 -4.96 4.46 2.86
C ALA A 42 -6.43 4.89 2.96
N PHE A 43 -7.24 4.19 3.75
CA PHE A 43 -8.64 4.55 3.97
C PHE A 43 -8.80 5.92 4.63
N ALA A 44 -7.95 6.24 5.61
CA ALA A 44 -7.93 7.55 6.25
C ALA A 44 -7.64 8.67 5.26
N ASN A 45 -6.70 8.47 4.32
CA ASN A 45 -6.39 9.44 3.27
C ASN A 45 -7.53 9.59 2.25
N ILE A 46 -8.19 8.49 1.88
CA ILE A 46 -9.36 8.56 0.98
C ILE A 46 -10.49 9.33 1.66
N ASN A 47 -10.81 8.99 2.92
CA ASN A 47 -11.89 9.61 3.68
C ASN A 47 -11.63 11.10 3.99
N ASN A 48 -10.38 11.49 4.23
CA ASN A 48 -10.00 12.89 4.46
C ASN A 48 -9.68 13.65 3.17
N ASN A 49 -10.07 13.12 2.01
CA ASN A 49 -9.90 13.77 0.71
C ASN A 49 -8.43 14.13 0.35
N PHE A 50 -7.48 13.39 0.93
CA PHE A 50 -6.03 13.57 0.85
C PHE A 50 -5.50 14.87 1.47
N ASP A 51 -6.26 15.53 2.35
CA ASP A 51 -5.96 16.88 2.87
C ASP A 51 -4.61 17.00 3.58
N ILE A 52 -4.11 15.90 4.15
CA ILE A 52 -2.83 15.83 4.85
C ILE A 52 -1.82 14.89 4.19
N PHE A 53 -2.18 14.24 3.06
CA PHE A 53 -1.39 13.15 2.47
C PHE A 53 0.02 13.60 2.03
N LEU A 54 0.14 14.80 1.48
CA LEU A 54 1.40 15.41 1.03
C LEU A 54 1.88 16.54 1.96
N LYS A 55 1.43 16.55 3.22
CA LYS A 55 1.81 17.54 4.24
C LYS A 55 2.63 16.91 5.35
N ASP A 56 3.39 17.74 6.05
CA ASP A 56 4.23 17.34 7.18
C ASP A 56 5.18 16.17 6.82
N ILE A 57 5.83 16.30 5.66
CA ILE A 57 6.69 15.26 5.09
C ILE A 57 8.06 15.34 5.74
N VAL A 58 8.40 14.34 6.55
CA VAL A 58 9.67 14.23 7.25
C VAL A 58 10.63 13.38 6.43
N VAL A 59 11.80 13.97 6.15
CA VAL A 59 12.93 13.30 5.53
C VAL A 59 13.91 12.88 6.60
N VAL A 60 14.19 11.59 6.64
CA VAL A 60 15.06 10.93 7.60
C VAL A 60 16.25 10.33 6.86
N ASN A 61 17.46 10.71 7.27
CA ASN A 61 18.68 10.00 6.89
C ASN A 61 19.60 9.92 8.12
N LYS A 62 19.79 8.70 8.65
CA LYS A 62 20.52 8.50 9.90
C LYS A 62 22.00 8.88 9.77
N TYR A 63 22.66 8.47 8.69
CA TYR A 63 24.08 8.76 8.46
C TYR A 63 24.35 10.25 8.25
N LYS A 64 23.53 10.90 7.41
CA LYS A 64 23.64 12.35 7.13
C LYS A 64 23.05 13.22 8.24
N LYS A 65 22.49 12.61 9.30
CA LYS A 65 21.76 13.29 10.40
C LYS A 65 20.68 14.26 9.89
N ILE A 66 20.03 13.93 8.76
CA ILE A 66 18.99 14.79 8.17
C ILE A 66 17.68 14.48 8.88
N ASN A 67 17.13 15.51 9.50
CA ASN A 67 15.75 15.59 9.98
C ASN A 67 15.18 16.89 9.43
N LYS A 68 14.58 16.85 8.25
CA LYS A 68 13.93 18.01 7.63
C LYS A 68 12.45 17.73 7.46
N ILE A 69 11.62 18.75 7.68
CA ILE A 69 10.21 18.71 7.33
C ILE A 69 9.99 19.55 6.08
N PHE A 70 9.19 19.04 5.16
CA PHE A 70 8.79 19.70 3.93
C PHE A 70 7.28 19.97 3.95
N TYR A 71 6.88 21.01 3.21
CA TYR A 71 5.48 21.42 3.03
C TYR A 71 4.74 21.71 4.35
N SER A 72 5.48 22.15 5.37
CA SER A 72 4.97 22.50 6.69
C SER A 72 6.03 23.21 7.55
N ASP A 73 5.58 24.08 8.46
CA ASP A 73 6.40 24.72 9.49
C ASP A 73 6.34 23.97 10.85
N LYS A 74 5.65 22.82 10.91
CA LYS A 74 5.53 22.05 12.15
C LYS A 74 6.88 21.49 12.60
N LYS A 75 7.02 21.27 13.91
CA LYS A 75 8.15 20.50 14.44
C LYS A 75 8.02 19.02 14.06
N ILE A 76 9.18 18.38 13.85
CA ILE A 76 9.25 16.93 13.61
C ILE A 76 8.79 16.20 14.86
N ASN A 77 7.92 15.20 14.68
CA ASN A 77 7.41 14.38 15.76
C ASN A 77 8.57 13.69 16.51
N LYS A 78 8.62 13.87 17.84
CA LYS A 78 9.65 13.30 18.70
C LYS A 78 9.75 11.77 18.55
N LYS A 79 8.64 11.07 18.30
CA LYS A 79 8.65 9.61 18.07
C LYS A 79 9.55 9.21 16.90
N ILE A 80 9.55 9.97 15.80
CA ILE A 80 10.45 9.74 14.66
C ILE A 80 11.90 9.93 15.09
N ILE A 81 12.19 11.03 15.79
CA ILE A 81 13.56 11.36 16.25
C ILE A 81 14.08 10.27 17.20
N ASP A 82 13.26 9.86 18.16
CA ASP A 82 13.61 8.82 19.14
C ASP A 82 13.80 7.48 18.44
N PHE A 83 12.94 7.14 17.47
CA PHE A 83 13.09 5.94 16.64
C PHE A 83 14.44 5.90 15.91
N ILE A 84 14.84 7.01 15.27
CA ILE A 84 16.12 7.10 14.55
C ILE A 84 17.32 6.98 15.49
N LYS A 85 17.24 7.60 16.67
CA LYS A 85 18.34 7.62 17.64
C LYS A 85 18.53 6.28 18.32
N LYS A 86 17.45 5.61 18.69
CA LYS A 86 17.48 4.37 19.48
C LYS A 86 17.80 3.13 18.65
N ASN A 87 17.42 3.12 17.37
CA ASN A 87 17.57 1.92 16.55
C ASN A 87 18.85 1.98 15.72
N GLU A 88 19.73 1.01 15.93
CA GLU A 88 20.92 0.85 15.10
C GLU A 88 20.52 0.56 13.64
N TYR A 89 19.54 -0.33 13.46
CA TYR A 89 19.03 -0.77 12.18
C TYR A 89 17.59 -0.29 11.98
N ILE A 90 17.34 0.39 10.85
CA ILE A 90 15.99 0.76 10.43
C ILE A 90 15.68 -0.11 9.22
N CYS A 91 14.94 -1.20 9.45
CA CYS A 91 14.58 -2.12 8.39
C CYS A 91 13.07 -2.17 8.16
N TYR A 92 12.71 -2.52 6.94
CA TYR A 92 11.38 -2.98 6.57
C TYR A 92 11.55 -4.24 5.75
N MET A 93 11.06 -5.38 6.27
CA MET A 93 11.48 -6.70 5.78
C MET A 93 13.02 -6.76 5.69
N ALA A 94 13.56 -7.32 4.62
CA ALA A 94 15.00 -7.40 4.41
C ALA A 94 15.66 -6.11 3.90
N HIS A 95 14.90 -5.01 3.71
CA HIS A 95 15.48 -3.74 3.28
C HIS A 95 16.01 -2.95 4.47
N ASN A 96 17.30 -2.68 4.47
CA ASN A 96 17.96 -1.78 5.41
C ASN A 96 17.96 -0.33 4.88
N TYR A 97 17.36 0.58 5.63
CA TYR A 97 17.26 2.00 5.29
C TYR A 97 18.31 2.86 6.02
N ILE A 98 19.25 2.27 6.77
CA ILE A 98 20.25 3.02 7.54
C ILE A 98 21.06 4.01 6.67
N ASN A 99 21.36 3.61 5.44
CA ASN A 99 22.12 4.39 4.46
C ASN A 99 21.23 5.13 3.45
N ASN A 100 19.92 4.85 3.47
CA ASN A 100 18.97 5.40 2.53
C ASN A 100 18.18 6.55 3.16
N THR A 101 17.67 7.43 2.30
CA THR A 101 16.73 8.45 2.74
C THR A 101 15.33 7.85 2.85
N ILE A 102 14.66 8.07 3.97
CA ILE A 102 13.27 7.69 4.19
C ILE A 102 12.42 8.97 4.15
N VAL A 103 11.30 8.92 3.45
CA VAL A 103 10.34 10.03 3.34
C VAL A 103 9.02 9.59 3.98
N ILE A 104 8.67 10.17 5.12
CA ILE A 104 7.54 9.75 5.98
C ILE A 104 6.55 10.90 6.14
N ASN A 105 5.25 10.62 6.03
CA ASN A 105 4.24 11.57 6.50
C ASN A 105 3.99 11.37 8.00
N GLN A 106 4.37 12.35 8.81
CA GLN A 106 4.29 12.21 10.28
C GLN A 106 2.87 12.23 10.85
N ASN A 107 1.85 12.60 10.07
CA ASN A 107 0.46 12.58 10.50
C ASN A 107 -0.07 11.16 10.73
N PHE A 108 0.58 10.15 10.16
CA PHE A 108 0.14 8.75 10.20
C PHE A 108 1.01 7.86 11.09
N ILE A 109 1.76 8.46 12.02
CA ILE A 109 2.62 7.71 12.95
C ILE A 109 1.88 7.53 14.27
N ASN A 110 1.60 6.28 14.63
CA ASN A 110 1.02 5.95 15.92
C ASN A 110 2.09 5.43 16.89
N GLU A 111 2.51 4.19 16.72
CA GLU A 111 3.58 3.55 17.48
C GLU A 111 4.84 3.42 16.62
N THR A 112 6.00 3.54 17.26
CA THR A 112 7.30 3.43 16.59
C THR A 112 8.10 2.29 17.22
N PRO A 113 7.74 1.02 16.95
CA PRO A 113 8.57 -0.12 17.33
C PRO A 113 9.93 -0.04 16.63
N SER A 114 10.87 -0.89 17.05
CA SER A 114 12.25 -0.91 16.53
C SER A 114 12.37 -1.27 15.04
N ASN A 115 11.37 -1.94 14.47
CA ASN A 115 11.34 -2.38 13.07
C ASN A 115 10.11 -1.79 12.37
N LEU A 116 10.29 -1.18 11.20
CA LEU A 116 9.22 -0.54 10.41
C LEU A 116 8.15 -1.56 9.97
N TYR A 117 8.53 -2.83 9.81
CA TYR A 117 7.60 -3.91 9.46
C TYR A 117 6.45 -4.06 10.47
N HIS A 118 6.70 -3.73 11.75
CA HIS A 118 5.72 -3.83 12.83
C HIS A 118 4.90 -2.55 13.04
N TRP A 119 5.07 -1.52 12.20
CA TRP A 119 4.26 -0.31 12.32
C TRP A 119 2.84 -0.61 11.84
N ASP A 120 1.86 -0.34 12.69
CA ASP A 120 0.44 -0.57 12.35
C ASP A 120 -0.19 0.62 11.63
N ARG A 121 0.47 1.79 11.65
CA ARG A 121 0.13 2.94 10.79
C ARG A 121 1.38 3.52 10.16
N ILE A 122 1.41 3.56 8.82
CA ILE A 122 2.58 3.94 8.05
C ILE A 122 2.18 4.65 6.75
N CYS A 123 2.91 5.72 6.44
CA CYS A 123 2.78 6.48 5.21
C CYS A 123 4.16 6.88 4.73
N MET A 124 4.78 6.02 3.91
CA MET A 124 6.15 6.20 3.44
C MET A 124 6.23 6.23 1.92
N PHE A 125 6.97 7.20 1.39
CA PHE A 125 7.22 7.34 -0.04
C PHE A 125 8.58 6.71 -0.35
N ARG A 126 8.57 5.48 -0.89
CA ARG A 126 9.80 4.69 -1.10
C ARG A 126 10.48 4.99 -2.42
N HIS A 127 9.72 5.06 -3.51
CA HIS A 127 10.26 5.24 -4.87
C HIS A 127 9.92 6.60 -5.49
N THR A 128 9.20 7.43 -4.76
CA THR A 128 8.83 8.77 -5.21
C THR A 128 9.42 9.77 -4.22
N ASP A 129 10.45 10.50 -4.63
CA ASP A 129 10.95 11.61 -3.83
C ASP A 129 9.98 12.78 -3.94
N ILE A 130 8.96 12.77 -3.09
CA ILE A 130 7.94 13.82 -3.06
C ILE A 130 8.46 15.15 -2.53
N THR A 131 9.74 15.27 -2.16
CA THR A 131 10.37 16.56 -1.84
C THR A 131 10.74 17.36 -3.10
N GLU A 132 10.87 16.66 -4.23
CA GLU A 132 11.03 17.30 -5.54
C GLU A 132 9.68 17.80 -6.06
N LYS A 133 9.62 19.07 -6.45
CA LYS A 133 8.37 19.70 -6.94
C LYS A 133 7.74 18.94 -8.11
N SER A 134 8.53 18.47 -9.07
CA SER A 134 8.02 17.73 -10.24
C SER A 134 7.34 16.40 -9.85
N LYS A 135 7.89 15.70 -8.85
CA LYS A 135 7.32 14.47 -8.30
C LYS A 135 6.09 14.76 -7.46
N TYR A 136 6.15 15.79 -6.61
CA TYR A 136 5.00 16.30 -5.85
C TYR A 136 3.82 16.60 -6.78
N ASP A 137 4.03 17.42 -7.82
CA ASP A 137 3.00 17.80 -8.79
C ASP A 137 2.43 16.58 -9.52
N THR A 138 3.26 15.58 -9.81
CA THR A 138 2.82 14.31 -10.41
C THR A 138 1.88 13.54 -9.46
N VAL A 139 2.20 13.48 -8.17
CA VAL A 139 1.34 12.81 -7.18
C VAL A 139 0.04 13.59 -6.97
N CYS A 140 0.09 14.93 -6.93
CA CYS A 140 -1.11 15.78 -6.90
C CYS A 140 -2.06 15.47 -8.06
N LYS A 141 -1.55 15.42 -9.30
CA LYS A 141 -2.37 15.06 -10.46
C LYS A 141 -3.03 13.67 -10.31
N ARG A 142 -2.31 12.69 -9.77
CA ARG A 142 -2.86 11.34 -9.50
C ARG A 142 -3.93 11.37 -8.42
N ILE A 143 -3.76 12.21 -7.39
CA ILE A 143 -4.76 12.42 -6.34
C ILE A 143 -6.03 13.04 -6.93
N ASP A 144 -5.91 14.06 -7.78
CA ASP A 144 -7.06 14.71 -8.41
C ASP A 144 -7.84 13.74 -9.32
N ILE A 145 -7.12 12.93 -10.10
CA ILE A 145 -7.71 11.86 -10.91
C ILE A 145 -8.38 10.80 -10.03
N PHE A 146 -7.72 10.38 -8.95
CA PHE A 146 -8.32 9.43 -8.03
C PHE A 146 -9.61 9.99 -7.41
N LYS A 147 -9.58 11.23 -6.91
CA LYS A 147 -10.70 11.89 -6.21
C LYS A 147 -11.93 12.00 -7.10
N ASN A 148 -11.76 12.42 -8.34
CA ASN A 148 -12.89 12.58 -9.25
C ASN A 148 -13.46 11.22 -9.71
N ILE A 149 -12.63 10.20 -9.93
CA ILE A 149 -13.12 8.84 -10.17
C ILE A 149 -13.85 8.32 -8.93
N TYR A 150 -13.25 8.42 -7.76
CA TYR A 150 -13.86 7.96 -6.52
C TYR A 150 -15.22 8.63 -6.30
N LYS A 151 -15.31 9.96 -6.42
CA LYS A 151 -16.56 10.71 -6.23
C LYS A 151 -17.69 10.26 -7.18
N ASN A 152 -17.38 9.98 -8.44
CA ASN A 152 -18.40 9.79 -9.48
C ASN A 152 -18.64 8.32 -9.85
N ARG A 153 -17.70 7.42 -9.48
CA ARG A 153 -17.56 6.08 -10.06
C ARG A 153 -17.12 5.04 -9.02
N THR A 154 -17.55 5.18 -7.76
CA THR A 154 -17.26 4.19 -6.71
C THR A 154 -17.76 2.78 -7.04
N LYS A 155 -18.95 2.66 -7.65
CA LYS A 155 -19.61 1.37 -7.95
C LYS A 155 -18.91 0.54 -9.03
N ASN A 156 -17.98 1.11 -9.79
CA ASN A 156 -17.18 0.42 -10.81
C ASN A 156 -15.68 0.59 -10.55
N MET A 157 -15.31 0.80 -9.29
CA MET A 157 -13.95 0.94 -8.82
C MET A 157 -13.63 -0.13 -7.77
N CYS A 158 -12.40 -0.67 -7.84
CA CYS A 158 -11.82 -1.47 -6.78
C CYS A 158 -10.58 -0.78 -6.19
N LEU A 159 -10.43 -0.91 -4.87
CA LEU A 159 -9.15 -0.74 -4.21
C LEU A 159 -8.47 -2.10 -4.09
N PHE A 160 -7.19 -2.18 -4.41
CA PHE A 160 -6.40 -3.41 -4.41
C PHE A 160 -5.29 -3.32 -3.38
N TYR A 161 -5.20 -4.33 -2.51
CA TYR A 161 -4.24 -4.39 -1.42
C TYR A 161 -3.63 -5.79 -1.32
N VAL A 162 -2.31 -5.85 -1.20
CA VAL A 162 -1.58 -7.06 -0.81
C VAL A 162 -1.05 -6.81 0.60
N THR A 163 -1.36 -7.71 1.53
CA THR A 163 -0.96 -7.56 2.94
C THR A 163 0.53 -7.81 3.13
N ARG A 164 1.07 -7.34 4.27
CA ARG A 164 2.24 -7.98 4.91
C ARG A 164 1.92 -9.44 5.25
N ILE A 165 2.91 -10.25 5.60
CA ILE A 165 2.66 -11.60 6.09
C ILE A 165 1.87 -11.49 7.39
N LEU A 166 0.67 -12.05 7.40
CA LEU A 166 -0.18 -12.12 8.58
C LEU A 166 0.09 -13.44 9.31
N GLU A 167 0.82 -13.31 10.42
CA GLU A 167 1.20 -14.41 11.30
C GLU A 167 0.09 -14.70 12.32
N THR A 168 -1.12 -14.98 11.81
CA THR A 168 -2.30 -15.29 12.62
C THR A 168 -3.15 -16.39 12.00
N GLU A 169 -3.75 -17.22 12.84
CA GLU A 169 -4.76 -18.21 12.45
C GLU A 169 -6.18 -17.62 12.44
N ASN A 170 -6.41 -16.50 13.12
CA ASN A 170 -7.73 -15.89 13.26
C ASN A 170 -7.99 -14.87 12.14
N ILE A 171 -8.28 -15.39 10.95
CA ILE A 171 -8.60 -14.59 9.77
C ILE A 171 -9.92 -13.85 9.91
N GLU A 172 -10.89 -14.42 10.64
CA GLU A 172 -12.21 -13.84 10.85
C GLU A 172 -12.11 -12.51 11.59
N GLN A 173 -11.22 -12.42 12.58
CA GLN A 173 -10.95 -11.18 13.28
C GLN A 173 -10.33 -10.13 12.35
N TYR A 174 -9.41 -10.54 11.47
CA TYR A 174 -8.83 -9.62 10.48
C TYR A 174 -9.90 -9.11 9.51
N GLN A 175 -10.74 -10.00 8.96
CA GLN A 175 -11.84 -9.66 8.07
C GLN A 175 -12.82 -8.70 8.75
N LYS A 176 -13.23 -9.00 10.00
CA LYS A 176 -14.07 -8.13 10.82
C LYS A 176 -13.45 -6.74 10.97
N ASN A 177 -12.15 -6.65 11.26
CA ASN A 177 -11.46 -5.37 11.35
C ASN A 177 -11.50 -4.60 10.02
N ILE A 178 -11.32 -5.28 8.87
CA ILE A 178 -11.45 -4.65 7.55
C ILE A 178 -12.89 -4.15 7.32
N TYR A 179 -13.91 -4.93 7.67
CA TYR A 179 -15.31 -4.49 7.55
C TYR A 179 -15.61 -3.27 8.41
N ASP A 180 -15.17 -3.30 9.66
CA ASP A 180 -15.34 -2.19 10.61
C ASP A 180 -14.59 -0.94 10.11
N MET A 181 -13.39 -1.10 9.53
CA MET A 181 -12.65 0.01 8.91
C MET A 181 -13.33 0.55 7.65
N LYS A 182 -13.83 -0.31 6.75
CA LYS A 182 -14.57 0.11 5.55
C LYS A 182 -15.75 1.00 5.94
N LYS A 183 -16.49 0.63 7.00
CA LYS A 183 -17.60 1.41 7.57
C LYS A 183 -17.09 2.71 8.22
N LYS A 184 -16.11 2.63 9.11
CA LYS A 184 -15.53 3.78 9.84
C LYS A 184 -15.04 4.88 8.89
N TYR A 185 -14.43 4.51 7.78
CA TYR A 185 -13.86 5.43 6.78
C TYR A 185 -14.78 5.66 5.57
N ASN A 186 -16.04 5.22 5.62
CA ASN A 186 -17.04 5.41 4.56
C ASN A 186 -16.53 5.00 3.16
N ILE A 187 -15.85 3.85 3.08
CA ILE A 187 -15.29 3.35 1.83
C ILE A 187 -16.39 2.66 1.01
N ASN A 188 -16.83 3.30 -0.07
CA ASN A 188 -18.05 2.93 -0.81
C ASN A 188 -17.81 2.19 -2.13
N CYS A 189 -16.57 1.73 -2.38
CA CYS A 189 -16.17 0.97 -3.55
C CYS A 189 -15.88 -0.50 -3.18
N TYR A 190 -15.69 -1.34 -4.20
CA TYR A 190 -15.22 -2.71 -4.00
C TYR A 190 -13.77 -2.71 -3.49
N ILE A 191 -13.41 -3.75 -2.74
CA ILE A 191 -12.04 -3.94 -2.24
C ILE A 191 -11.60 -5.36 -2.60
N ILE A 192 -10.36 -5.51 -3.05
CA ILE A 192 -9.69 -6.78 -3.27
C ILE A 192 -8.47 -6.82 -2.36
N ILE A 193 -8.39 -7.84 -1.51
CA ILE A 193 -7.28 -8.04 -0.58
C ILE A 193 -6.68 -9.41 -0.81
N ILE A 194 -5.40 -9.45 -1.23
CA ILE A 194 -4.61 -10.67 -1.16
C ILE A 194 -3.95 -10.71 0.22
N ILE A 195 -4.39 -11.65 1.04
CA ILE A 195 -3.85 -11.91 2.38
C ILE A 195 -2.74 -12.94 2.26
N CYS A 196 -1.50 -12.49 2.50
CA CYS A 196 -0.35 -13.37 2.63
C CYS A 196 -0.37 -13.98 4.05
N SER A 197 -0.53 -15.30 4.18
CA SER A 197 -0.52 -16.00 5.47
C SER A 197 0.53 -17.11 5.51
N ASP A 198 1.27 -17.22 6.61
CA ASP A 198 2.17 -18.34 6.88
C ASP A 198 1.45 -19.53 7.52
N ARG A 199 0.21 -19.35 8.00
CA ARG A 199 -0.56 -20.38 8.72
C ARG A 199 -1.63 -21.02 7.85
N LEU A 200 -2.35 -20.23 7.06
CA LEU A 200 -3.57 -20.65 6.37
C LEU A 200 -3.31 -21.09 4.93
N ASP A 201 -3.99 -22.15 4.48
CA ASP A 201 -3.96 -22.63 3.10
C ASP A 201 -4.66 -21.67 2.13
N ASP A 202 -4.46 -21.88 0.82
CA ASP A 202 -5.07 -21.07 -0.24
C ASP A 202 -6.61 -21.21 -0.25
N TYR A 203 -7.34 -20.11 -0.08
CA TYR A 203 -8.79 -20.04 -0.34
C TYR A 203 -9.24 -18.60 -0.61
N TYR A 204 -10.52 -18.38 -0.93
CA TYR A 204 -11.06 -17.03 -1.10
C TYR A 204 -12.49 -16.91 -0.57
N ILE A 205 -12.84 -15.69 -0.15
CA ILE A 205 -14.17 -15.32 0.33
C ILE A 205 -14.55 -13.99 -0.31
N PHE A 206 -15.80 -13.87 -0.77
CA PHE A 206 -16.34 -12.62 -1.28
C PHE A 206 -17.63 -12.26 -0.54
N GLU A 207 -17.57 -11.22 0.28
CA GLU A 207 -18.71 -10.71 1.05
C GLU A 207 -18.51 -9.23 1.39
N ASN A 208 -19.60 -8.51 1.67
CA ASN A 208 -19.56 -7.09 2.04
C ASN A 208 -18.80 -6.19 1.03
N ASP A 209 -18.87 -6.52 -0.26
CA ASP A 209 -18.12 -5.90 -1.37
C ASP A 209 -16.59 -6.02 -1.25
N ILE A 210 -16.09 -6.97 -0.45
CA ILE A 210 -14.67 -7.25 -0.28
C ILE A 210 -14.37 -8.67 -0.72
N LEU A 211 -13.42 -8.80 -1.64
CA LEU A 211 -12.81 -10.08 -2.01
C LEU A 211 -11.54 -10.28 -1.21
N PHE A 212 -11.58 -11.25 -0.29
CA PHE A 212 -10.39 -11.76 0.38
C PHE A 212 -9.86 -12.98 -0.35
N ILE A 213 -8.59 -12.95 -0.72
CA ILE A 213 -7.88 -14.08 -1.31
C ILE A 213 -6.75 -14.42 -0.37
N ILE A 214 -6.87 -15.54 0.33
CA ILE A 214 -5.83 -16.04 1.23
C ILE A 214 -4.84 -16.81 0.39
N LYS A 215 -3.57 -16.44 0.51
CA LYS A 215 -2.44 -17.06 -0.16
C LYS A 215 -1.46 -17.57 0.89
N LYS A 216 -1.20 -18.87 0.87
CA LYS A 216 -0.15 -19.48 1.68
C LYS A 216 1.21 -18.95 1.21
N VAL A 217 2.01 -18.44 2.14
CA VAL A 217 3.39 -18.00 1.93
C VAL A 217 4.28 -18.52 3.06
N ASP A 218 5.61 -18.42 2.91
CA ASP A 218 6.51 -18.70 4.03
C ASP A 218 6.48 -17.57 5.07
N ASP A 219 6.80 -17.92 6.32
CA ASP A 219 6.86 -16.97 7.44
C ASP A 219 7.91 -15.85 7.26
N TYR A 220 7.80 -14.81 8.08
CA TYR A 220 8.68 -13.65 8.00
C TYR A 220 10.16 -14.00 8.24
N SER A 221 10.43 -14.93 9.16
CA SER A 221 11.79 -15.34 9.53
C SER A 221 12.48 -16.11 8.39
N TYR A 222 11.74 -16.93 7.67
CA TYR A 222 12.18 -17.60 6.45
C TYR A 222 12.53 -16.57 5.36
N GLN A 223 11.63 -15.62 5.10
CA GLN A 223 11.84 -14.60 4.06
C GLN A 223 13.05 -13.68 4.35
N ILE A 224 13.35 -13.40 5.62
CA ILE A 224 14.58 -12.65 5.98
C ILE A 224 15.84 -13.50 5.76
N ARG A 225 15.84 -14.77 6.16
CA ARG A 225 17.03 -15.63 6.11
C ARG A 225 17.52 -15.83 4.68
N ASP A 226 16.60 -16.06 3.75
CA ASP A 226 16.93 -16.21 2.33
C ASP A 226 17.63 -14.97 1.76
N PHE A 227 17.31 -13.77 2.25
CA PHE A 227 17.98 -12.52 1.85
C PHE A 227 19.42 -12.41 2.34
N ASN A 228 19.71 -12.90 3.56
CA ASN A 228 21.05 -12.84 4.15
C ASN A 228 21.99 -13.95 3.63
N GLY A 229 21.45 -14.97 2.98
CA GLY A 229 22.19 -16.13 2.44
C GLY A 229 22.85 -15.93 1.08
N GLY A 230 22.92 -14.70 0.54
CA GLY A 230 23.57 -14.41 -0.74
C GLY A 230 22.75 -14.75 -2.00
N ASN A 231 21.62 -15.45 -1.84
CA ASN A 231 20.54 -15.33 -2.81
C ASN A 231 20.00 -13.91 -2.64
N SER A 232 20.23 -13.03 -3.62
CA SER A 232 19.65 -11.69 -3.68
C SER A 232 18.22 -11.80 -3.18
N GLY A 233 17.86 -11.35 -1.97
CA GLY A 233 16.61 -11.81 -1.39
C GLY A 233 15.47 -11.35 -2.28
N VAL A 234 14.95 -12.30 -3.03
CA VAL A 234 14.15 -11.98 -4.18
C VAL A 234 12.75 -11.87 -3.64
N ASP A 235 12.29 -10.63 -3.53
CA ASP A 235 10.89 -10.26 -3.64
C ASP A 235 10.17 -11.22 -4.60
N GLY A 236 9.59 -12.30 -4.05
CA GLY A 236 8.82 -13.26 -4.82
C GLY A 236 9.54 -14.01 -5.96
N ARG A 237 10.80 -14.47 -5.89
CA ARG A 237 11.21 -15.57 -6.80
C ARG A 237 11.20 -16.91 -6.07
N GLY A 238 10.08 -17.61 -6.24
CA GLY A 238 9.80 -18.94 -5.70
C GLY A 238 8.30 -19.20 -5.69
N LYS A 239 7.84 -20.21 -4.93
CA LYS A 239 6.41 -20.50 -4.71
C LYS A 239 5.61 -19.31 -4.12
N ASN A 240 6.31 -18.27 -3.66
CA ASN A 240 5.76 -17.08 -3.00
C ASN A 240 5.69 -15.83 -3.90
N ASP A 241 5.83 -15.96 -5.23
CA ASP A 241 5.66 -14.82 -6.13
C ASP A 241 4.20 -14.35 -6.13
N VAL A 242 3.88 -13.39 -5.25
CA VAL A 242 2.56 -12.75 -5.25
C VAL A 242 2.37 -12.00 -6.57
N SER A 243 3.44 -11.50 -7.20
CA SER A 243 3.36 -10.70 -8.43
C SER A 243 3.04 -11.52 -9.68
N ASN A 244 3.32 -12.83 -9.69
CA ASN A 244 2.91 -13.76 -10.74
C ASN A 244 1.57 -14.44 -10.46
N GLY A 245 0.84 -14.07 -9.39
CA GLY A 245 -0.32 -14.79 -8.83
C GLY A 245 -1.48 -15.10 -9.79
N ILE A 246 -1.29 -16.08 -10.70
CA ILE A 246 -2.26 -16.50 -11.71
C ILE A 246 -3.52 -17.07 -11.03
N LYS A 247 -3.36 -17.78 -9.90
CA LYS A 247 -4.51 -18.30 -9.14
C LYS A 247 -5.38 -17.15 -8.63
N GLU A 248 -4.75 -16.15 -8.00
CA GLU A 248 -5.39 -14.97 -7.44
C GLU A 248 -6.04 -14.14 -8.54
N TYR A 249 -5.34 -13.92 -9.67
CA TYR A 249 -5.90 -13.26 -10.84
C TYR A 249 -7.13 -14.00 -11.40
N ASN A 250 -7.09 -15.33 -11.50
CA ASN A 250 -8.22 -16.12 -11.94
C ASN A 250 -9.41 -16.03 -10.98
N ILE A 251 -9.17 -15.94 -9.67
CA ILE A 251 -10.23 -15.69 -8.67
C ILE A 251 -10.85 -14.31 -8.89
N ILE A 252 -10.03 -13.27 -9.09
CA ILE A 252 -10.52 -11.90 -9.40
C ILE A 252 -11.44 -11.94 -10.63
N LYS A 253 -11.03 -12.61 -11.71
CA LYS A 253 -11.83 -12.72 -12.94
C LYS A 253 -13.10 -13.56 -12.80
N LYS A 254 -13.22 -14.43 -11.80
CA LYS A 254 -14.49 -15.15 -11.54
C LYS A 254 -15.55 -14.22 -10.98
N ILE A 255 -15.14 -13.19 -10.24
CA ILE A 255 -16.03 -12.28 -9.52
C ILE A 255 -16.28 -11.01 -10.34
N PHE A 256 -15.21 -10.42 -10.90
CA PHE A 256 -15.23 -9.12 -11.55
C PHE A 256 -15.05 -9.21 -13.07
N CYS A 257 -15.87 -8.44 -13.81
CA CYS A 257 -15.69 -8.17 -15.23
C CYS A 257 -14.82 -6.93 -15.38
N LEU A 258 -13.57 -7.12 -15.83
CA LEU A 258 -12.54 -6.09 -15.83
C LEU A 258 -12.52 -5.33 -17.17
N ASP A 259 -13.51 -4.46 -17.37
CA ASP A 259 -13.60 -3.58 -18.54
C ASP A 259 -12.90 -2.25 -18.25
N LEU A 260 -11.58 -2.33 -18.06
CA LEU A 260 -10.78 -1.21 -17.58
C LEU A 260 -10.72 -0.06 -18.59
N MET A 261 -10.99 1.16 -18.15
CA MET A 261 -10.88 2.34 -19.02
C MET A 261 -9.42 2.68 -19.31
N THR A 262 -9.12 3.09 -20.54
CA THR A 262 -7.77 3.54 -20.91
C THR A 262 -7.44 4.90 -20.29
N TYR A 263 -6.16 5.26 -20.25
CA TYR A 263 -5.76 6.56 -19.73
C TYR A 263 -6.41 7.72 -20.51
N GLU A 264 -6.49 7.63 -21.84
CA GLU A 264 -7.08 8.62 -22.73
C GLU A 264 -8.58 8.80 -22.46
N GLN A 265 -9.31 7.69 -22.27
CA GLN A 265 -10.73 7.72 -21.91
C GLN A 265 -10.98 8.35 -20.54
N ILE A 266 -9.97 8.32 -19.68
CA ILE A 266 -10.07 8.87 -18.34
C ILE A 266 -9.82 10.36 -18.39
N ILE A 267 -8.66 10.80 -18.93
CA ILE A 267 -8.29 12.22 -18.99
C ILE A 267 -9.24 13.06 -19.85
N SER A 268 -9.83 12.49 -20.91
CA SER A 268 -10.83 13.19 -21.74
C SER A 268 -12.08 13.58 -20.95
N LYS A 269 -12.35 12.91 -19.83
CA LYS A 269 -13.44 13.25 -18.90
C LYS A 269 -13.02 14.23 -17.79
N TYR A 270 -11.74 14.58 -17.71
CA TYR A 270 -11.20 15.66 -16.84
C TYR A 270 -11.06 16.98 -17.57
N ALA A 271 -10.97 16.96 -18.91
CA ALA A 271 -11.00 18.14 -19.75
C ALA A 271 -12.46 18.64 -19.87
N ILE A 272 -12.99 19.18 -18.78
CA ILE A 272 -14.20 20.03 -18.78
C ILE A 272 -13.75 21.42 -18.35
#